data_AF-A0A955PYC1-F1
#
_entry.id   AF-A0A955PYC1-F1
#
_cell.length_a   1.000
_cell.length_b   1.000
_cell.length_c   1.000
_cell.angle_alpha   90.00
_cell.angle_beta   90.00
_cell.angle_gamma   90.00
#
_symmetry.space_group_name_H-M   'P 1'
#
loop_
_entity.id
_entity.type
_entity.pdbx_description
1 polymer ?
#
loop_
_entity_poly.entity_id
_entity_poly.type
_entity_poly.pdbx_seq_one_letter_code
_entity_poly.pdbx_strand_id
1 'polypeptide(L)'
;MPSDTDIAIIGAGAAGLAAAIFAGETNPNLSIVLLDGAKTIGAKILVSGGGRCNVTNQRVTASDFYGNRKLIERILRRFDEQATVRWFSSLSVPLRTEATGKLFPISNKARTVLDGLLRRCEELGIALLTHHLVQDLTRTGGEFLIQHSQG
;
A
#
# COMPACT_ATOMS: atom_id res chain seq x y z
N MET A 1 12.67 16.74 -9.58
CA MET A 1 11.99 16.16 -8.39
C MET A 1 11.93 17.24 -7.34
N PRO A 2 10.94 17.26 -6.43
CA PRO A 2 11.08 18.06 -5.22
C PRO A 2 12.41 17.65 -4.57
N SER A 3 13.28 18.62 -4.27
CA SER A 3 14.54 18.35 -3.55
C SER A 3 14.26 17.81 -2.15
N ASP A 4 13.09 18.20 -1.59
CA ASP A 4 12.67 17.93 -0.23
C ASP A 4 11.21 17.45 -0.23
N THR A 5 10.89 16.51 0.66
CA THR A 5 9.56 15.92 0.82
C THR A 5 9.35 15.58 2.29
N ASP A 6 8.11 15.70 2.78
CA ASP A 6 7.80 15.40 4.18
C ASP A 6 7.85 13.90 4.47
N ILE A 7 7.40 13.06 3.52
CA ILE A 7 7.39 11.61 3.63
C ILE A 7 7.89 10.97 2.34
N ALA A 8 8.92 10.14 2.45
CA ALA A 8 9.35 9.24 1.39
C ALA A 8 9.06 7.79 1.79
N ILE A 9 8.45 7.03 0.87
CA ILE A 9 8.14 5.62 1.04
C ILE A 9 8.84 4.82 -0.06
N ILE A 10 9.57 3.79 0.36
CA ILE A 10 10.38 2.95 -0.53
C ILE A 10 9.63 1.64 -0.81
N GLY A 11 9.23 1.45 -2.06
CA GLY A 11 8.52 0.30 -2.58
C GLY A 11 7.03 0.58 -2.84
N ALA A 12 6.62 0.52 -4.10
CA ALA A 12 5.24 0.69 -4.58
C ALA A 12 4.47 -0.65 -4.64
N GLY A 13 4.61 -1.45 -3.58
CA GLY A 13 3.79 -2.63 -3.34
C GLY A 13 2.50 -2.30 -2.57
N ALA A 14 1.75 -3.33 -2.16
CA ALA A 14 0.51 -3.16 -1.41
C ALA A 14 0.69 -2.30 -0.15
N ALA A 15 1.74 -2.58 0.64
CA ALA A 15 2.03 -1.84 1.86
C ALA A 15 2.42 -0.37 1.60
N GLY A 16 3.27 -0.10 0.60
CA GLY A 16 3.71 1.26 0.30
C GLY A 16 2.59 2.13 -0.26
N LEU A 17 1.79 1.59 -1.19
CA LEU A 17 0.60 2.26 -1.69
C LEU A 17 -0.38 2.58 -0.56
N ALA A 18 -0.68 1.60 0.30
CA ALA A 18 -1.56 1.83 1.45
C ALA A 18 -0.99 2.89 2.41
N ALA A 19 0.31 2.82 2.74
CA ALA A 19 0.96 3.78 3.62
C ALA A 19 0.89 5.22 3.08
N ALA A 20 1.13 5.41 1.78
CA ALA A 20 1.04 6.72 1.15
C ALA A 20 -0.38 7.27 1.18
N ILE A 21 -1.37 6.43 0.84
CA ILE A 21 -2.78 6.81 0.89
C ILE A 21 -3.18 7.20 2.32
N PHE A 22 -2.85 6.38 3.32
CA PHE A 22 -3.17 6.71 4.71
C PHE A 22 -2.51 8.00 5.17
N ALA A 23 -1.26 8.26 4.77
CA ALA A 23 -0.57 9.51 5.10
C ALA A 23 -1.26 10.73 4.45
N GLY A 24 -1.57 10.65 3.15
CA GLY A 24 -2.25 11.73 2.41
C GLY A 24 -3.68 11.98 2.89
N GLU A 25 -4.42 10.93 3.24
CA GLU A 25 -5.77 11.04 3.84
C GLU A 25 -5.73 11.64 5.26
N THR A 26 -4.66 11.39 6.01
CA THR A 26 -4.48 11.92 7.37
C THR A 26 -4.11 13.40 7.35
N ASN A 27 -3.22 13.81 6.44
CA ASN A 27 -2.81 15.21 6.31
C ASN A 27 -2.56 15.55 4.83
N PRO A 28 -3.53 16.19 4.17
CA PRO A 28 -3.43 16.57 2.75
C PRO A 28 -2.33 17.60 2.44
N ASN A 29 -1.74 18.24 3.45
CA ASN A 29 -0.68 19.22 3.26
C ASN A 29 0.72 18.60 3.17
N LEU A 30 0.87 17.30 3.45
CA LEU A 30 2.16 16.62 3.36
C LEU A 30 2.53 16.34 1.91
N SER A 31 3.74 16.70 1.54
CA SER A 31 4.38 16.23 0.32
C SER A 31 4.85 14.78 0.50
N ILE A 32 4.30 13.87 -0.30
CA ILE A 32 4.56 12.43 -0.21
C ILE A 32 5.12 11.91 -1.53
N VAL A 33 6.24 11.19 -1.46
CA VAL A 33 6.83 10.48 -2.60
C VAL A 33 6.90 8.97 -2.35
N LEU A 34 6.55 8.20 -3.37
CA LEU A 34 6.64 6.74 -3.42
C LEU A 34 7.68 6.35 -4.47
N LEU A 35 8.79 5.76 -4.05
CA LEU A 35 9.90 5.34 -4.91
C LEU A 35 9.83 3.84 -5.18
N ASP A 36 9.99 3.40 -6.42
CA ASP A 36 10.14 1.99 -6.76
C ASP A 36 11.19 1.78 -7.87
N GLY A 37 12.05 0.77 -7.70
CA GLY A 37 13.06 0.43 -8.71
C GLY A 37 12.48 -0.29 -9.94
N ALA A 38 11.30 -0.89 -9.83
CA ALA A 38 10.65 -1.57 -10.93
C ALA A 38 10.01 -0.59 -11.92
N LYS A 39 10.00 -0.97 -13.21
CA LYS A 39 9.23 -0.28 -14.26
C LYS A 39 7.73 -0.35 -13.99
N THR A 40 7.26 -1.54 -13.62
CA THR A 40 5.86 -1.85 -13.38
C THR A 40 5.67 -2.22 -11.93
N ILE A 41 4.84 -1.45 -11.24
CA ILE A 41 4.58 -1.60 -9.81
C ILE A 41 3.37 -2.50 -9.56
N GLY A 42 3.15 -2.89 -8.30
CA GLY A 42 2.00 -3.72 -7.94
C GLY A 42 2.00 -5.13 -8.55
N ALA A 43 3.12 -5.61 -9.11
CA ALA A 43 3.19 -6.92 -9.75
C ALA A 43 2.71 -8.07 -8.83
N LYS A 44 3.08 -8.01 -7.54
CA LYS A 44 2.60 -8.97 -6.53
C LYS A 44 1.10 -8.89 -6.27
N ILE A 45 0.49 -7.71 -6.37
CA ILE A 45 -0.98 -7.54 -6.30
C ILE A 45 -1.61 -8.24 -7.51
N LEU A 46 -1.09 -7.98 -8.71
CA LEU A 46 -1.61 -8.50 -9.97
C LEU A 46 -1.60 -10.03 -10.05
N VAL A 47 -0.56 -10.70 -9.53
CA VAL A 47 -0.49 -12.17 -9.57
C VAL A 47 -1.20 -12.86 -8.40
N SER A 48 -1.51 -12.14 -7.32
CA SER A 48 -2.12 -12.72 -6.12
C SER A 48 -3.52 -13.28 -6.39
N GLY A 49 -3.89 -14.37 -5.69
CA GLY A 49 -5.20 -14.99 -5.84
C GLY A 49 -5.51 -15.50 -7.25
N GLY A 50 -4.47 -15.82 -8.04
CA GLY A 50 -4.61 -16.27 -9.43
C GLY A 50 -5.08 -15.16 -10.37
N GLY A 51 -4.60 -13.93 -10.20
CA GLY A 51 -5.01 -12.79 -11.02
C GLY A 51 -6.24 -12.03 -10.51
N ARG A 52 -6.82 -12.47 -9.39
CA ARG A 52 -8.08 -11.94 -8.85
C ARG A 52 -7.86 -11.03 -7.64
N CYS A 53 -6.70 -11.15 -6.99
CA CYS A 53 -6.32 -10.52 -5.73
C CYS A 53 -7.21 -10.95 -4.55
N ASN A 54 -6.70 -11.90 -3.76
CA ASN A 54 -7.26 -12.19 -2.45
C ASN A 54 -6.86 -11.07 -1.49
N VAL A 55 -7.74 -10.09 -1.31
CA VAL A 55 -7.45 -8.82 -0.61
C VAL A 55 -7.31 -9.02 0.89
N THR A 56 -8.22 -9.79 1.49
CA THR A 56 -8.22 -10.10 2.93
C THR A 56 -8.99 -11.40 3.19
N ASN A 57 -9.19 -11.77 4.46
CA ASN A 57 -10.02 -12.89 4.88
C ASN A 57 -11.15 -12.41 5.79
N GLN A 58 -12.26 -13.16 5.85
CA GLN A 58 -13.43 -12.87 6.67
C GLN A 58 -13.10 -12.84 8.16
N ARG A 59 -12.04 -13.53 8.57
CA ARG A 59 -11.49 -13.47 9.92
C ARG A 59 -9.97 -13.43 9.82
N VAL A 60 -9.36 -12.43 10.44
CA VAL A 60 -7.90 -12.29 10.51
C VAL A 60 -7.49 -12.12 11.96
N THR A 61 -6.58 -12.98 12.42
CA THR A 61 -6.11 -13.01 13.80
C THR A 61 -4.60 -13.11 13.86
N ALA A 62 -4.01 -12.74 14.99
CA ALA A 62 -2.56 -12.81 15.14
C ALA A 62 -2.00 -14.25 15.10
N SER A 63 -2.84 -15.28 15.29
CA SER A 63 -2.44 -16.68 15.10
C SER A 63 -2.24 -17.05 13.63
N ASP A 64 -2.77 -16.28 12.69
CA ASP A 64 -2.62 -16.55 11.24
C ASP A 64 -1.26 -16.11 10.70
N PHE A 65 -0.42 -15.49 11.54
CA PHE A 65 0.88 -14.95 11.17
C PHE A 65 2.00 -15.55 12.04
N TYR A 66 3.16 -15.72 11.42
CA TYR A 66 4.40 -15.98 12.14
C TYR A 66 5.00 -14.64 12.64
N GLY A 67 5.40 -14.58 13.90
CA GLY A 67 6.07 -13.40 14.49
C GLY A 67 5.53 -13.00 15.86
N ASN A 68 5.77 -11.73 16.24
CA ASN A 68 5.34 -11.20 17.53
C ASN A 68 3.82 -10.99 17.56
N ARG A 69 3.10 -11.98 18.09
CA ARG A 69 1.63 -11.97 18.17
C ARG A 69 1.06 -10.74 18.88
N LYS A 70 1.69 -10.27 19.97
CA LYS A 70 1.22 -9.08 20.70
C LYS A 70 1.27 -7.81 19.84
N LEU A 71 2.30 -7.67 19.00
CA LEU A 71 2.40 -6.57 18.06
C LEU A 71 1.33 -6.69 16.96
N ILE A 72 1.17 -7.89 16.39
CA ILE A 72 0.21 -8.14 15.32
C ILE A 72 -1.22 -7.89 15.81
N GLU A 73 -1.58 -8.36 17.00
CA GLU A 73 -2.88 -8.05 17.61
C GLU A 73 -3.11 -6.54 17.77
N ARG A 74 -2.09 -5.77 18.18
CA ARG A 74 -2.19 -4.31 18.28
C ARG A 74 -2.43 -3.65 16.93
N ILE A 75 -1.84 -4.18 15.85
CA ILE A 75 -2.04 -3.69 14.49
C ILE A 75 -3.46 -4.02 14.02
N LEU A 76 -3.85 -5.30 14.12
CA LEU A 76 -5.17 -5.78 13.69
C LEU A 76 -6.32 -5.10 14.46
N ARG A 77 -6.14 -4.72 15.73
CA ARG A 77 -7.13 -3.93 16.48
C ARG A 77 -7.34 -2.52 15.94
N ARG A 78 -6.34 -1.92 15.27
CA ARG A 78 -6.44 -0.57 14.70
C ARG A 78 -6.98 -0.60 13.27
N PHE A 79 -6.74 -1.69 12.55
CA PHE A 79 -7.19 -1.88 11.19
C PHE A 79 -7.52 -3.36 10.97
N ASP A 80 -8.78 -3.71 11.25
CA ASP A 80 -9.31 -5.07 11.16
C ASP A 80 -9.82 -5.40 9.75
N GLU A 81 -10.35 -6.60 9.55
CA GLU A 81 -10.93 -7.04 8.27
C GLU A 81 -12.11 -6.16 7.83
N GLN A 82 -12.92 -5.66 8.78
CA GLN A 82 -14.07 -4.82 8.47
C GLN A 82 -13.63 -3.42 8.04
N ALA A 83 -12.61 -2.86 8.70
CA ALA A 83 -11.96 -1.63 8.28
C ALA A 83 -11.31 -1.79 6.91
N THR A 84 -10.71 -2.94 6.62
CA THR A 84 -10.15 -3.27 5.30
C THR A 84 -11.25 -3.25 4.22
N VAL A 85 -12.40 -3.90 4.47
CA VAL A 85 -13.53 -3.89 3.53
C VAL A 85 -14.07 -2.48 3.28
N ARG A 86 -14.25 -1.69 4.35
CA ARG A 86 -14.71 -0.29 4.23
C ARG A 86 -13.71 0.58 3.47
N TRP A 87 -12.42 0.40 3.73
CA TRP A 87 -11.37 1.16 3.05
C TRP A 87 -11.32 0.83 1.56
N PHE A 88 -11.34 -0.45 1.16
CA PHE A 88 -11.42 -0.80 -0.26
C PHE A 88 -12.72 -0.34 -0.92
N SER A 89 -13.84 -0.31 -0.19
CA SER A 89 -15.07 0.31 -0.69
C SER A 89 -14.91 1.81 -0.95
N SER A 90 -14.17 2.55 -0.10
CA SER A 90 -13.88 3.97 -0.31
C SER A 90 -12.98 4.22 -1.52
N LEU A 91 -12.18 3.22 -1.90
CA LEU A 91 -11.38 3.19 -3.13
C LEU A 91 -12.21 2.76 -4.36
N SER A 92 -13.54 2.65 -4.27
CA SER A 92 -14.43 2.12 -5.31
C SER A 92 -14.09 0.68 -5.73
N VAL A 93 -13.57 -0.12 -4.81
CA VAL A 93 -13.25 -1.55 -4.98
C VAL A 93 -14.07 -2.38 -3.98
N PRO A 94 -15.39 -2.53 -4.18
CA PRO A 94 -16.18 -3.36 -3.28
C PRO A 94 -15.72 -4.81 -3.33
N LEU A 95 -15.73 -5.46 -2.17
CA LEU A 95 -15.26 -6.84 -1.98
C LEU A 95 -16.43 -7.80 -1.78
N ARG A 96 -16.25 -9.05 -2.20
CA ARG A 96 -17.15 -10.17 -1.88
C ARG A 96 -16.40 -11.27 -1.15
N THR A 97 -17.09 -11.91 -0.21
CA THR A 97 -16.59 -13.09 0.51
C THR A 97 -16.93 -14.35 -0.27
N GLU A 98 -15.96 -15.24 -0.45
CA GLU A 98 -16.16 -16.59 -0.99
C GLU A 98 -16.38 -17.60 0.15
N ALA A 99 -16.89 -18.80 -0.17
CA ALA A 99 -17.16 -19.86 0.81
C ALA A 99 -15.94 -20.28 1.65
N THR A 100 -14.73 -20.01 1.17
CA THR A 100 -13.47 -20.28 1.88
C THR A 100 -13.09 -19.19 2.90
N GLY A 101 -13.92 -18.15 3.06
CA GLY A 101 -13.64 -16.97 3.87
C GLY A 101 -12.73 -15.94 3.19
N LYS A 102 -12.19 -16.22 2.01
CA LYS A 102 -11.35 -15.27 1.25
C LYS A 102 -12.19 -14.15 0.64
N LEU A 103 -11.64 -12.93 0.60
CA LEU A 103 -12.31 -11.77 0.02
C LEU A 103 -11.61 -11.32 -1.27
N PHE A 104 -12.39 -11.16 -2.32
CA PHE A 104 -11.94 -10.73 -3.65
C PHE A 104 -12.72 -9.50 -4.10
N PRO A 105 -12.17 -8.65 -4.99
CA PRO A 105 -12.95 -7.60 -5.62
C PRO A 105 -14.15 -8.19 -6.38
N ILE A 106 -15.29 -7.50 -6.38
CA ILE A 106 -16.48 -7.94 -7.12
C ILE A 106 -16.19 -8.12 -8.62
N SER A 107 -15.27 -7.33 -9.18
CA SER A 107 -14.83 -7.48 -10.58
C SER A 107 -14.10 -8.80 -10.86
N ASN A 108 -13.65 -9.50 -9.82
CA ASN A 108 -12.79 -10.69 -9.90
C ASN A 108 -11.43 -10.44 -10.58
N LYS A 109 -10.96 -9.18 -10.65
CA LYS A 109 -9.73 -8.78 -11.32
C LYS A 109 -8.81 -8.05 -10.35
N ALA A 110 -7.58 -8.55 -10.17
CA ALA A 110 -6.54 -7.90 -9.37
C ALA A 110 -6.22 -6.49 -9.88
N ARG A 111 -6.37 -6.26 -11.20
CA ARG A 111 -6.19 -4.95 -11.81
C ARG A 111 -7.11 -3.89 -11.20
N THR A 112 -8.35 -4.25 -10.87
CA THR A 112 -9.29 -3.32 -10.19
C THR A 112 -8.76 -2.86 -8.84
N VAL A 113 -8.11 -3.75 -8.09
CA VAL A 113 -7.49 -3.41 -6.79
C VAL A 113 -6.34 -2.43 -6.99
N LEU A 114 -5.42 -2.74 -7.92
CA LEU A 114 -4.29 -1.86 -8.21
C LEU A 114 -4.76 -0.49 -8.72
N ASP A 115 -5.71 -0.45 -9.65
CA ASP A 115 -6.26 0.81 -10.19
C ASP A 115 -6.93 1.67 -9.12
N GLY A 116 -7.67 1.05 -8.19
CA GLY A 116 -8.27 1.78 -7.06
C GLY A 116 -7.21 2.45 -6.18
N LEU A 117 -6.11 1.76 -5.90
CA LEU A 117 -4.99 2.31 -5.13
C LEU A 117 -4.27 3.43 -5.89
N LEU A 118 -3.94 3.21 -7.16
CA LEU A 118 -3.21 4.20 -7.98
C LEU A 118 -4.03 5.46 -8.20
N ARG A 119 -5.32 5.33 -8.49
CA ARG A 119 -6.21 6.47 -8.62
C ARG A 119 -6.31 7.26 -7.32
N ARG A 120 -6.39 6.60 -6.16
CA ARG A 120 -6.38 7.31 -4.87
C ARG A 120 -5.06 8.03 -4.62
N CYS A 121 -3.92 7.45 -5.00
CA CYS A 121 -2.64 8.16 -4.93
C CYS A 121 -2.65 9.44 -5.79
N GLU A 122 -3.18 9.36 -7.01
CA GLU A 122 -3.31 10.49 -7.92
C GLU A 122 -4.27 11.56 -7.36
N GLU A 123 -5.44 11.17 -6.85
CA GLU A 123 -6.42 12.06 -6.19
C GLU A 123 -5.81 12.83 -5.00
N LEU A 124 -4.86 12.22 -4.29
CA LEU A 124 -4.16 12.80 -3.15
C LEU A 124 -2.87 13.56 -3.53
N GLY A 125 -2.52 13.64 -4.81
CA GLY A 125 -1.29 14.32 -5.27
C GLY A 125 0.01 13.61 -4.85
N ILE A 126 -0.03 12.31 -4.54
CA ILE A 126 1.14 11.53 -4.15
C ILE A 126 2.05 11.32 -5.37
N ALA A 127 3.31 11.72 -5.26
CA ALA A 127 4.29 11.55 -6.33
C ALA A 127 4.75 10.08 -6.40
N LEU A 128 4.44 9.39 -7.49
CA LEU A 128 4.85 8.01 -7.72
C LEU A 128 5.98 7.94 -8.76
N LEU A 129 7.14 7.44 -8.37
CA LEU A 129 8.36 7.46 -9.18
C LEU A 129 8.89 6.04 -9.37
N THR A 130 8.67 5.50 -10.55
CA THR A 130 9.17 4.18 -10.98
C THR A 130 10.53 4.31 -11.65
N HIS A 131 11.33 3.24 -11.67
CA HIS A 131 12.75 3.27 -12.09
C HIS A 131 13.68 4.06 -11.13
N HIS A 132 13.25 4.29 -9.90
CA HIS A 132 14.03 4.91 -8.83
C HIS A 132 14.43 3.85 -7.82
N LEU A 133 15.43 3.04 -8.16
CA LEU A 133 15.99 2.09 -7.22
C LEU A 133 16.74 2.87 -6.14
N VAL A 134 16.26 2.81 -4.90
CA VAL A 134 16.99 3.37 -3.76
C VAL A 134 18.26 2.55 -3.53
N GLN A 135 19.39 3.24 -3.49
CA GLN A 135 20.73 2.67 -3.37
C GLN A 135 21.35 2.94 -2.00
N ASP A 136 21.04 4.10 -1.42
CA ASP A 136 21.52 4.47 -0.09
C ASP A 136 20.50 5.30 0.68
N LEU A 137 20.58 5.21 2.01
CA LEU A 137 19.77 5.95 2.96
C LEU A 137 20.66 6.42 4.10
N THR A 138 20.95 7.72 4.12
CA THR A 138 21.78 8.33 5.17
C THR A 138 20.95 9.30 6.00
N ARG A 139 21.08 9.22 7.33
CA ARG A 139 20.46 10.20 8.23
C ARG A 139 21.41 11.38 8.43
N THR A 140 20.94 12.57 8.10
CA THR A 140 21.71 13.81 8.24
C THR A 140 20.94 14.78 9.12
N GLY A 141 21.39 14.96 10.37
CA GLY A 141 20.68 15.78 11.35
C GLY A 141 19.26 15.25 11.63
N GLY A 142 18.25 16.08 11.32
CA GLY A 142 16.83 15.77 11.49
C GLY A 142 16.17 15.05 10.30
N GLU A 143 16.90 14.86 9.20
CA GLU A 143 16.35 14.44 7.91
C GLU A 143 16.98 13.13 7.42
N PHE A 144 16.38 12.57 6.36
CA PHE A 144 16.91 11.43 5.64
C PHE A 144 17.26 11.84 4.21
N LEU A 145 18.52 11.64 3.82
CA LEU A 145 18.96 11.73 2.45
C LEU A 145 18.78 10.36 1.78
N ILE A 146 18.00 10.33 0.72
CA ILE A 146 17.76 9.13 -0.09
C ILE A 146 18.51 9.29 -1.40
N GLN A 147 19.42 8.36 -1.69
CA GLN A 147 20.07 8.28 -3.00
C GLN A 147 19.42 7.18 -3.83
N HIS A 148 19.14 7.49 -5.09
CA HIS A 148 18.52 6.53 -6.00
C HIS A 148 19.14 6.59 -7.40
N SER A 149 18.87 5.56 -8.20
CA SER A 149 19.50 5.36 -9.51
C SER A 149 19.31 6.47 -10.56
N GLN A 150 18.47 7.46 -10.33
CA GLN A 150 18.23 8.59 -11.25
C GLN A 150 18.87 9.91 -10.81
N GLY A 151 19.77 9.87 -9.81
CA GLY A 151 20.33 11.07 -9.16
C GLY A 151 19.55 11.40 -7.92
#